data_AF-A7YJJ6-F1
#
_entry.id   AF-A7YJJ6-F1
#
_cell.length_a   1.000
_cell.length_b   1.000
_cell.length_c   1.000
_cell.angle_alpha   90.00
_cell.angle_beta   90.00
_cell.angle_gamma   90.00
#
_symmetry.space_group_name_H-M   'P 1'
#
loop_
_entity.id
_entity.type
_entity.pdbx_description
1 polymer ?
#
loop_
_entity_poly.entity_id
_entity_poly.type
_entity_poly.pdbx_seq_one_letter_code
_entity_poly.pdbx_strand_id
1 'polypeptide(L)'
;DRYNELMMNYSDETADEGAKLQDIIDSQNLWDLESQVEMAMEALRCPPGDADVTKLSGGEKRRVALCKLLLSKPDLLLLDEPTNHLDAETTAWLEKHLREYPGSVLIITHDRYFLDNVTGWILELDRGRGIPY
;
A
#
# COMPACT_ATOMS: atom_id res chain seq x y z
N ASP A 1 -8.74 -17.90 -5.68
CA ASP A 1 -8.93 -19.31 -5.30
C ASP A 1 -10.29 -19.89 -5.69
N ARG A 2 -11.41 -19.45 -5.10
CA ARG A 2 -12.74 -20.03 -5.37
C ARG A 2 -13.13 -20.02 -6.86
N TYR A 3 -12.91 -18.90 -7.55
CA TYR A 3 -13.18 -18.79 -8.99
C TYR A 3 -12.38 -19.84 -9.79
N ASN A 4 -11.09 -20.01 -9.49
CA ASN A 4 -10.23 -20.99 -10.18
C ASN A 4 -10.73 -22.42 -9.95
N GLU A 5 -11.17 -22.74 -8.73
CA GLU A 5 -11.77 -24.05 -8.39
C GLU A 5 -13.04 -24.32 -9.22
N LEU A 6 -13.93 -23.32 -9.34
CA LEU A 6 -15.16 -23.43 -10.13
C LEU A 6 -14.88 -23.61 -11.63
N MET A 7 -13.86 -22.93 -12.17
CA MET A 7 -13.48 -23.08 -13.58
C MET A 7 -12.84 -24.44 -13.88
N MET A 8 -12.09 -25.02 -12.93
CA MET A 8 -11.55 -26.37 -13.06
C MET A 8 -12.64 -27.45 -12.95
N ASN A 9 -13.68 -27.21 -12.14
CA ASN A 9 -14.80 -28.12 -11.91
C ASN A 9 -16.10 -27.55 -12.47
N TYR A 10 -16.07 -27.08 -13.71
CA TYR A 10 -17.21 -26.41 -14.33
C TYR A 10 -18.42 -27.34 -14.42
N SER A 11 -19.58 -26.84 -13.97
CA SER A 11 -20.86 -27.53 -14.05
C SER A 11 -21.99 -26.52 -14.30
N ASP A 12 -23.11 -26.97 -14.86
CA ASP A 12 -24.28 -26.10 -15.07
C ASP A 12 -24.83 -25.56 -13.74
N GLU A 13 -24.66 -26.29 -12.64
CA GLU A 13 -25.07 -25.87 -11.30
C GLU A 13 -24.18 -24.76 -10.71
N THR A 14 -22.91 -24.67 -11.15
CA THR A 14 -21.93 -23.70 -10.66
C THR A 14 -21.70 -22.50 -11.59
N ALA A 15 -22.33 -22.51 -12.77
CA ALA A 15 -22.18 -21.45 -13.79
C ALA A 15 -22.55 -20.06 -13.26
N ASP A 16 -23.65 -19.95 -12.52
CA ASP A 16 -24.12 -18.68 -11.94
C ASP A 16 -23.15 -18.12 -10.87
N GLU A 17 -22.52 -18.99 -10.08
CA GLU A 17 -21.50 -18.58 -9.09
C GLU A 17 -20.23 -18.11 -9.80
N GLY A 18 -19.80 -18.83 -10.84
CA GLY A 18 -18.64 -18.47 -11.66
C GLY A 18 -18.80 -17.10 -12.34
N ALA A 19 -19.98 -16.83 -12.92
CA ALA A 19 -20.29 -15.54 -13.55
C ALA A 19 -20.25 -14.38 -12.55
N LYS A 20 -20.83 -14.54 -11.35
CA LYS A 20 -20.77 -13.51 -10.30
C LYS A 20 -19.34 -13.23 -9.84
N LEU A 21 -18.54 -14.28 -9.67
CA LEU A 21 -17.15 -14.12 -9.26
C LEU A 21 -16.31 -13.47 -10.36
N GLN A 22 -16.56 -13.82 -11.63
CA GLN A 22 -15.96 -13.14 -12.79
C GLN A 22 -16.24 -11.64 -12.75
N ASP A 23 -17.51 -11.24 -12.59
CA ASP A 23 -17.91 -9.84 -12.54
C ASP A 23 -17.22 -9.09 -11.38
N ILE A 24 -17.06 -9.74 -10.23
CA ILE A 24 -16.33 -9.17 -9.08
C ILE A 24 -14.84 -9.01 -9.41
N ILE A 25 -14.22 -10.03 -9.99
CA ILE A 25 -12.80 -10.00 -10.36
C ILE A 25 -12.53 -8.89 -11.39
N ASP A 26 -13.39 -8.74 -12.40
CA ASP A 26 -13.26 -7.72 -13.43
C ASP A 26 -13.50 -6.31 -12.86
N SER A 27 -14.58 -6.11 -12.09
CA SER A 27 -14.93 -4.80 -11.53
C SER A 27 -13.90 -4.27 -10.52
N GLN A 28 -13.20 -5.15 -9.83
CA GLN A 28 -12.16 -4.79 -8.86
C GLN A 28 -10.74 -4.97 -9.42
N ASN A 29 -10.61 -5.34 -10.70
CA ASN A 29 -9.34 -5.62 -11.36
C ASN A 29 -8.45 -6.59 -10.54
N LEU A 30 -9.02 -7.69 -10.05
CA LEU A 30 -8.32 -8.61 -9.13
C LEU A 30 -7.37 -9.58 -9.84
N TRP A 31 -7.37 -9.59 -11.18
CA TRP A 31 -6.48 -10.44 -11.98
C TRP A 31 -4.99 -10.17 -11.73
N ASP A 32 -4.64 -8.93 -11.42
CA ASP A 32 -3.26 -8.51 -11.18
C ASP A 32 -2.93 -8.36 -9.69
N LEU A 33 -3.86 -8.69 -8.79
CA LEU A 33 -3.73 -8.44 -7.36
C LEU A 33 -2.46 -9.07 -6.78
N GLU A 34 -2.19 -10.33 -7.12
CA GLU A 34 -1.02 -11.06 -6.62
C GLU A 34 0.29 -10.38 -7.05
N SER A 35 0.37 -9.99 -8.33
CA SER A 35 1.52 -9.24 -8.84
C SER A 35 1.66 -7.86 -8.19
N GLN A 36 0.55 -7.14 -7.97
CA GLN A 36 0.57 -5.86 -7.25
C GLN A 36 1.09 -6.03 -5.81
N VAL A 37 0.66 -7.09 -5.12
CA VAL A 37 1.11 -7.41 -3.76
C VAL A 37 2.61 -7.71 -3.77
N GLU A 38 3.09 -8.58 -4.66
CA GLU A 38 4.50 -8.95 -4.75
C GLU A 38 5.38 -7.73 -5.05
N MET A 39 5.02 -6.90 -6.03
CA MET A 39 5.76 -5.68 -6.36
C MET A 39 5.83 -4.71 -5.17
N ALA A 40 4.71 -4.52 -4.45
CA ALA A 40 4.67 -3.64 -3.29
C ALA A 40 5.52 -4.20 -2.13
N MET A 41 5.48 -5.51 -1.90
CA MET A 41 6.29 -6.18 -0.89
C MET A 41 7.78 -6.10 -1.20
N GLU A 42 8.18 -6.31 -2.46
CA GLU A 42 9.56 -6.19 -2.92
C GLU A 42 10.06 -4.74 -2.75
N ALA A 43 9.30 -3.78 -3.24
CA ALA A 43 9.65 -2.36 -3.16
C ALA A 43 9.82 -1.87 -1.72
N LEU A 44 8.97 -2.34 -0.80
CA LEU A 44 9.05 -2.02 0.63
C LEU A 44 9.98 -2.96 1.42
N ARG A 45 10.71 -3.86 0.75
CA ARG A 45 11.62 -4.83 1.39
C ARG A 45 10.94 -5.53 2.57
N CYS A 46 9.73 -6.02 2.32
CA CYS A 46 8.97 -6.80 3.27
C CYS A 46 9.64 -8.16 3.49
N PRO A 47 9.48 -8.76 4.68
CA PRO A 47 9.84 -10.16 4.89
C PRO A 47 9.03 -11.10 3.97
N PRO A 48 9.43 -12.38 3.86
CA PRO A 48 8.71 -13.38 3.06
C PRO A 48 7.21 -13.41 3.36
N GLY A 49 6.37 -13.66 2.35
CA GLY A 49 4.91 -13.63 2.49
C GLY A 49 4.33 -14.69 3.43
N ASP A 50 5.08 -15.77 3.68
CA ASP A 50 4.75 -16.84 4.62
C ASP A 50 5.35 -16.62 6.03
N ALA A 51 6.05 -15.50 6.26
CA ALA A 51 6.66 -15.21 7.54
C ALA A 51 5.63 -14.98 8.65
N ASP A 52 5.88 -15.57 9.82
CA ASP A 52 5.06 -15.37 11.01
C ASP A 52 5.19 -13.94 11.53
N VAL A 53 4.13 -13.14 11.35
CA VAL A 53 4.04 -11.73 11.75
C VAL A 53 4.38 -11.54 13.24
N THR A 54 4.11 -12.52 14.10
CA THR A 54 4.40 -12.39 15.54
C THR A 54 5.90 -12.31 15.84
N LYS A 55 6.73 -12.92 15.00
CA LYS A 55 8.19 -13.01 15.14
C LYS A 55 8.96 -11.86 14.48
N LEU A 56 8.27 -11.04 13.68
CA LEU A 56 8.89 -9.91 12.98
C LEU A 56 9.37 -8.82 13.95
N SER A 57 10.48 -8.19 13.60
CA SER A 57 10.97 -6.98 14.25
C SER A 57 9.99 -5.81 14.09
N GLY A 58 10.14 -4.77 14.91
CA GLY A 58 9.28 -3.59 14.82
C GLY A 58 9.33 -2.91 13.44
N GLY A 59 10.53 -2.83 12.83
CA GLY A 59 10.71 -2.26 11.49
C GLY A 59 10.04 -3.10 10.41
N GLU A 60 10.19 -4.43 10.45
CA GLU A 60 9.50 -5.32 9.50
C GLU A 60 7.98 -5.24 9.63
N LYS A 61 7.45 -5.23 10.86
CA LYS A 61 6.00 -5.03 11.11
C LYS A 61 5.52 -3.71 10.52
N ARG A 62 6.30 -2.63 10.66
CA ARG A 62 5.97 -1.32 10.08
C ARG A 62 5.93 -1.37 8.56
N ARG A 63 6.91 -2.02 7.91
CA ARG A 63 6.94 -2.15 6.43
C ARG A 63 5.79 -2.99 5.90
N VAL A 64 5.45 -4.10 6.57
CA VAL A 64 4.26 -4.91 6.22
C VAL A 64 2.96 -4.10 6.41
N ALA A 65 2.85 -3.35 7.50
CA ALA A 65 1.69 -2.50 7.75
C ALA A 65 1.55 -1.39 6.70
N LEU A 66 2.66 -0.74 6.33
CA LEU A 66 2.70 0.27 5.26
C LEU A 66 2.30 -0.34 3.91
N CYS A 67 2.84 -1.51 3.56
CA CYS A 67 2.49 -2.23 2.34
C CYS A 67 0.98 -2.50 2.27
N LYS A 68 0.42 -3.07 3.33
CA LYS A 68 -1.02 -3.33 3.44
C LYS A 68 -1.85 -2.04 3.31
N LEU A 69 -1.42 -0.95 3.95
CA LEU A 69 -2.11 0.34 3.89
C LEU A 69 -2.13 0.91 2.46
N LEU A 70 -0.99 0.90 1.77
CA LEU A 70 -0.90 1.41 0.39
C LEU A 70 -1.74 0.57 -0.58
N LEU A 71 -1.74 -0.76 -0.42
CA LEU A 71 -2.57 -1.66 -1.24
C LEU A 71 -4.07 -1.48 -1.01
N SER A 72 -4.47 -1.05 0.20
CA SER A 72 -5.88 -0.81 0.51
C SER A 72 -6.46 0.46 -0.14
N LYS A 73 -5.60 1.35 -0.67
CA LYS A 73 -5.96 2.55 -1.44
C LYS A 73 -7.06 3.42 -0.78
N PRO A 74 -6.96 3.81 0.51
CA PRO A 74 -7.94 4.69 1.16
C PRO A 74 -7.99 6.09 0.54
N ASP A 75 -9.15 6.77 0.62
CA ASP A 75 -9.30 8.14 0.11
C ASP A 75 -8.40 9.17 0.83
N LEU A 76 -8.08 8.91 2.11
CA LEU A 76 -7.19 9.72 2.93
C LEU A 76 -6.15 8.84 3.63
N LEU A 77 -4.88 9.11 3.34
CA LEU A 77 -3.73 8.45 3.95
C LEU A 77 -3.13 9.36 5.03
N LEU A 78 -3.02 8.85 6.26
CA LEU A 78 -2.35 9.53 7.37
C LEU A 78 -1.05 8.79 7.70
N LEU A 79 0.09 9.42 7.45
CA LEU A 79 1.40 8.81 7.65
C LEU A 79 2.19 9.59 8.70
N ASP A 80 2.57 8.90 9.78
CA ASP A 80 3.49 9.42 10.78
C ASP A 80 4.88 8.79 10.57
N GLU A 81 5.89 9.63 10.34
CA GLU A 81 7.29 9.29 10.06
C GLU A 81 7.49 8.09 9.11
N PRO A 82 6.91 8.12 7.90
CA PRO A 82 6.82 6.92 7.06
C PRO A 82 8.16 6.43 6.49
N THR A 83 9.19 7.28 6.48
CA THR A 83 10.53 6.96 5.97
C THR A 83 11.40 6.22 6.98
N ASN A 84 10.97 6.11 8.24
CA ASN A 84 11.79 5.50 9.28
C ASN A 84 11.97 3.99 9.02
N HIS A 85 13.21 3.51 9.20
CA HIS A 85 13.62 2.13 8.91
C HIS A 85 13.53 1.72 7.43
N LEU A 86 13.45 2.69 6.52
CA LEU A 86 13.61 2.50 5.08
C LEU A 86 15.03 2.91 4.66
N ASP A 87 15.55 2.25 3.63
CA ASP A 87 16.76 2.71 2.94
C ASP A 87 16.42 3.70 1.82
N ALA A 88 17.46 4.31 1.23
CA ALA A 88 17.30 5.35 0.23
C ALA A 88 16.48 4.90 -1.00
N GLU A 89 16.64 3.66 -1.44
CA GLU A 89 15.91 3.11 -2.59
C GLU A 89 14.42 2.94 -2.26
N THR A 90 14.12 2.36 -1.10
CA THR A 90 12.76 2.17 -0.62
C THR A 90 12.05 3.50 -0.39
N THR A 91 12.76 4.49 0.16
CA THR A 91 12.26 5.86 0.34
C THR A 91 11.93 6.51 -1.01
N ALA A 92 12.82 6.42 -2.00
CA ALA A 92 12.56 6.99 -3.33
C ALA A 92 11.34 6.34 -4.02
N TRP A 93 11.15 5.03 -3.86
CA TRP A 93 9.94 4.36 -4.33
C TRP A 93 8.69 4.89 -3.63
N LEU A 94 8.73 5.03 -2.31
CA LEU A 94 7.62 5.55 -1.51
C LEU A 94 7.28 6.98 -1.92
N GLU A 95 8.28 7.84 -2.13
CA GLU A 95 8.07 9.22 -2.59
C GLU A 95 7.30 9.26 -3.91
N LYS A 96 7.75 8.45 -4.90
CA LYS A 96 7.07 8.37 -6.18
C LYS A 96 5.63 7.89 -6.03
N HIS A 97 5.41 6.83 -5.25
CA HIS A 97 4.09 6.26 -5.03
C HIS A 97 3.13 7.26 -4.38
N LEU A 98 3.59 7.99 -3.36
CA LEU A 98 2.77 8.98 -2.65
C LEU A 98 2.47 10.22 -3.52
N ARG A 99 3.40 10.62 -4.39
CA ARG A 99 3.18 11.72 -5.34
C ARG A 99 2.11 11.39 -6.39
N GLU A 100 2.07 10.13 -6.82
CA GLU A 100 1.10 9.62 -7.80
C GLU A 100 -0.19 9.10 -7.14
N TYR A 101 -0.31 9.22 -5.82
CA TYR A 101 -1.43 8.67 -5.07
C TYR A 101 -2.73 9.39 -5.45
N PRO A 102 -3.80 8.65 -5.83
CA PRO A 102 -5.03 9.27 -6.31
C PRO A 102 -5.84 9.97 -5.21
N GLY A 103 -5.64 9.59 -3.95
CA GLY A 103 -6.32 10.18 -2.79
C GLY A 103 -5.56 11.35 -2.16
N SER A 104 -6.04 11.80 -1.01
CA SER A 104 -5.35 12.80 -0.19
C SER A 104 -4.31 12.14 0.71
N VAL A 105 -3.16 12.78 0.88
CA VAL A 105 -2.10 12.30 1.75
C VAL A 105 -1.73 13.38 2.76
N LEU A 106 -1.78 13.06 4.05
CA LEU A 106 -1.24 13.88 5.12
C LEU A 106 -0.03 13.15 5.72
N ILE A 107 1.12 13.80 5.68
CA ILE A 107 2.39 13.24 6.15
C ILE A 107 2.92 14.11 7.28
N ILE A 108 3.35 13.46 8.35
CA ILE A 108 4.08 14.06 9.45
C ILE A 108 5.49 13.46 9.41
N THR A 109 6.50 14.28 9.18
CA THR A 109 7.89 13.84 9.26
C THR A 109 8.83 15.01 9.54
N HIS A 110 9.98 14.70 10.13
CA HIS A 110 11.12 15.62 10.25
C HIS A 110 11.99 15.70 8.97
N ASP A 111 11.74 14.85 7.96
CA ASP A 111 12.49 14.84 6.71
C ASP A 111 11.95 15.89 5.72
N ARG A 112 12.67 17.02 5.63
CA ARG A 112 12.31 18.13 4.73
C ARG A 112 12.46 17.76 3.25
N TYR A 113 13.48 16.98 2.89
CA TYR A 113 13.70 16.59 1.49
C TYR A 113 12.59 15.69 0.99
N PHE A 114 12.13 14.77 1.84
CA PHE A 114 10.99 13.91 1.54
C PHE A 114 9.70 14.73 1.33
N LEU A 115 9.41 15.69 2.22
CA LEU A 115 8.24 16.57 2.08
C LEU A 115 8.28 17.37 0.79
N ASP A 116 9.40 18.04 0.48
CA ASP A 116 9.57 18.84 -0.73
C ASP A 116 9.35 18.03 -2.02
N ASN A 117 9.67 16.73 -1.99
CA ASN A 117 9.50 15.84 -3.13
C ASN A 117 8.05 15.36 -3.30
N VAL A 118 7.29 15.20 -2.22
CA VAL A 118 5.99 14.50 -2.24
C VAL A 118 4.82 15.47 -2.17
N THR A 119 4.91 16.52 -1.37
CA THR A 119 3.75 17.35 -1.02
C THR A 119 3.67 18.61 -1.88
N GLY A 120 2.44 19.04 -2.18
CA GLY A 120 2.18 20.33 -2.84
C GLY A 120 2.04 21.51 -1.88
N TRP A 121 2.02 21.24 -0.57
CA TRP A 121 1.85 22.22 0.49
C TRP A 121 2.45 21.69 1.79
N ILE A 122 3.07 22.59 2.58
CA ILE A 122 3.72 22.22 3.83
C ILE A 122 3.17 23.08 4.97
N LEU A 123 2.92 22.46 6.13
CA LEU A 123 2.63 23.15 7.38
C LEU A 123 3.79 22.93 8.35
N GLU A 124 4.59 23.97 8.56
CA GLU A 124 5.64 23.93 9.57
C GLU A 124 5.04 24.25 10.95
N LEU A 125 5.29 23.41 11.94
CA LEU A 125 4.89 23.65 13.33
C LEU A 125 6.09 24.21 14.11
N ASP A 126 6.06 25.50 14.45
CA ASP A 126 7.08 26.14 15.31
C ASP A 126 6.42 26.76 16.55
N ARG A 127 6.91 26.40 17.74
CA ARG A 127 6.44 26.91 19.05
C ARG A 127 4.92 26.94 19.21
N GLY A 128 4.24 25.89 18.74
CA GLY A 128 2.78 25.76 18.82
C GLY A 128 1.99 26.61 17.81
N ARG A 129 2.65 27.15 16.78
CA ARG A 129 2.03 27.86 15.67
C ARG A 129 2.28 27.11 14.37
N GLY A 130 1.26 27.01 13.52
CA GLY A 130 1.38 26.51 12.15
C GLY A 130 1.72 27.64 11.18
N ILE A 131 2.82 27.47 10.44
CA ILE A 131 3.28 28.39 9.41
C ILE A 131 3.08 27.68 8.06
N PRO A 132 2.13 28.13 7.23
CA PRO A 132 1.94 27.56 5.90
C PRO A 132 3.11 27.95 5.00
N TYR A 133 3.63 26.99 4.24
CA TYR A 133 4.68 27.14 3.24
C TYR A 133 4.22 26.57 1.89
#